data_AF-A0A554IPD8-F1
#
_entry.id   AF-A0A554IPD8-F1
#
_cell.length_a   1.000
_cell.length_b   1.000
_cell.length_c   1.000
_cell.angle_alpha   90.00
_cell.angle_beta   90.00
_cell.angle_gamma   90.00
#
_symmetry.space_group_name_H-M   'P 1'
#
loop_
_entity.id
_entity.type
_entity.pdbx_description
1 polymer ?
#
loop_
_entity_poly.entity_id
_entity_poly.type
_entity_poly.pdbx_seq_one_letter_code
_entity_poly.pdbx_strand_id
1 'polypeptide(L)'
;MSALLLSGRSASAKILADLKPKIAKLNPKLVVVQVGDDPGSSSYIKQKIKSCTEVGMRSQHRHLQAATSLSDLLKLVADLNADPDVTGFIVQLPLPEHLQSHVPDIIRAIDPKKDVDGFGAYNLGKVFLSKDFEHLPPATPAGIIMLLEHYKIPVASKHAVIVGRSNIVGKPLAIMLLNRDATVTVCHSKTKDLAAMSRHADILIAAIGKPKFITKDMVKPGAVVIDVGTSRVDGKLTGDVDFVAIQEIASAITDATSAHDLTIVVGGASVGDHDHARPAVRALGGELFFEKVALRPGKPTWFARVNERLILGLTGNPASAFVCAGLFLRPLLA
;
A
#
# COMPACT_ATOMS: atom_id res chain seq x y z
N MET A 1 -15.85 -14.26 -13.94
CA MET A 1 -15.21 -12.96 -14.26
C MET A 1 -14.13 -12.74 -13.21
N SER A 2 -12.92 -12.36 -13.61
CA SER A 2 -11.84 -12.04 -12.66
C SER A 2 -12.13 -10.73 -11.93
N ALA A 3 -11.80 -10.65 -10.64
CA ALA A 3 -11.98 -9.45 -9.84
C ALA A 3 -11.26 -8.23 -10.45
N LEU A 4 -11.86 -7.03 -10.28
CA LEU A 4 -11.19 -5.77 -10.60
C LEU A 4 -9.99 -5.56 -9.66
N LEU A 5 -8.79 -5.37 -10.22
CA LEU A 5 -7.61 -5.05 -9.43
C LEU A 5 -7.63 -3.57 -9.00
N LEU A 6 -7.67 -3.33 -7.69
CA LEU A 6 -7.58 -2.02 -7.08
C LEU A 6 -6.11 -1.61 -6.92
N SER A 7 -5.57 -0.96 -7.95
CA SER A 7 -4.18 -0.50 -7.98
C SER A 7 -3.98 0.77 -7.17
N GLY A 8 -3.34 0.64 -6.01
CA GLY A 8 -2.90 1.78 -5.20
C GLY A 8 -1.93 2.71 -5.95
N ARG A 9 -1.15 2.19 -6.91
CA ARG A 9 -0.26 3.00 -7.75
C ARG A 9 -1.04 3.96 -8.65
N SER A 10 -2.11 3.47 -9.27
CA SER A 10 -2.97 4.29 -10.13
C SER A 10 -3.69 5.39 -9.34
N ALA A 11 -4.28 5.01 -8.20
CA ALA A 11 -4.93 5.96 -7.30
C ALA A 11 -3.94 7.03 -6.78
N SER A 12 -2.74 6.60 -6.34
CA SER A 12 -1.68 7.50 -5.86
C SER A 12 -1.23 8.48 -6.94
N ALA A 13 -0.95 8.00 -8.16
CA ALA A 13 -0.52 8.87 -9.26
C ALA A 13 -1.55 9.96 -9.57
N LYS A 14 -2.85 9.62 -9.55
CA LYS A 14 -3.92 10.61 -9.72
C LYS A 14 -3.93 11.65 -8.60
N ILE A 15 -3.79 11.22 -7.35
CA ILE A 15 -3.77 12.11 -6.18
C ILE A 15 -2.56 13.05 -6.24
N LEU A 16 -1.36 12.53 -6.53
CA LEU A 16 -0.15 13.34 -6.63
C LEU A 16 -0.26 14.41 -7.73
N ALA A 17 -0.84 14.05 -8.88
CA ALA A 17 -1.11 15.00 -9.96
C ALA A 17 -2.05 16.14 -9.52
N ASP A 18 -3.12 15.82 -8.78
CA ASP A 18 -4.09 16.80 -8.29
C ASP A 18 -3.53 17.69 -7.16
N LEU A 19 -2.57 17.18 -6.39
CA LEU A 19 -1.93 17.91 -5.29
C LEU A 19 -0.86 18.90 -5.77
N LYS A 20 -0.14 18.58 -6.85
CA LYS A 20 0.96 19.39 -7.37
C LYS A 20 0.64 20.90 -7.51
N PRO A 21 -0.46 21.33 -8.14
CA PRO A 21 -0.79 22.76 -8.23
C PRO A 21 -1.13 23.39 -6.87
N LYS A 22 -1.75 22.64 -5.96
CA LYS A 22 -2.09 23.11 -4.61
C LYS A 22 -0.83 23.32 -3.77
N ILE A 23 0.11 22.38 -3.87
CA ILE A 23 1.39 22.43 -3.16
C ILE A 23 2.25 23.60 -3.64
N ALA A 24 2.29 23.86 -4.95
CA ALA A 24 2.98 25.02 -5.50
C ALA A 24 2.46 26.35 -4.90
N LYS A 25 1.15 26.45 -4.64
CA LYS A 25 0.53 27.63 -4.02
C LYS A 25 0.78 27.72 -2.51
N LEU A 26 0.72 26.60 -1.79
CA LEU A 26 0.81 26.55 -0.33
C LEU A 26 2.25 26.53 0.19
N ASN A 27 3.21 26.07 -0.63
CA ASN A 27 4.62 25.86 -0.28
C ASN A 27 4.86 25.15 1.08
N PRO A 28 4.17 24.02 1.35
CA PRO A 28 4.26 23.35 2.64
C PRO A 28 5.62 22.69 2.86
N LYS A 29 5.97 22.48 4.13
CA LYS A 29 7.16 21.75 4.56
C LYS A 29 6.79 20.59 5.48
N LEU A 30 7.18 19.38 5.06
CA LEU A 30 7.10 18.17 5.87
C LEU A 30 8.44 17.86 6.52
N VAL A 31 8.45 17.62 7.84
CA VAL A 31 9.63 17.06 8.52
C VAL A 31 9.34 15.62 8.93
N VAL A 32 10.25 14.70 8.64
CA VAL A 32 10.16 13.31 9.09
C VAL A 32 11.31 13.04 10.06
N VAL A 33 10.98 12.67 11.28
CA VAL A 33 11.93 12.34 12.35
C VAL A 33 12.07 10.83 12.43
N GLN A 34 13.29 10.33 12.29
CA GLN A 34 13.65 8.92 12.44
C GLN A 34 14.59 8.76 13.63
N VAL A 35 14.35 7.77 14.48
CA VAL A 35 15.26 7.43 15.60
C VAL A 35 15.81 6.02 15.39
N GLY A 36 17.12 5.90 15.19
CA GLY A 36 17.77 4.64 14.84
C GLY A 36 17.58 4.23 13.37
N ASP A 37 17.85 2.97 13.07
CA ASP A 37 18.08 2.50 11.68
C ASP A 37 17.19 1.32 11.27
N ASP A 38 15.95 1.26 11.78
CA ASP A 38 15.00 0.23 11.38
C ASP A 38 14.86 0.20 9.83
N PRO A 39 15.16 -0.93 9.17
CA PRO A 39 15.16 -1.00 7.70
C PRO A 39 13.79 -0.74 7.08
N GLY A 40 12.72 -1.16 7.77
CA GLY A 40 11.33 -0.92 7.35
C GLY A 40 11.03 0.57 7.33
N SER A 41 11.30 1.25 8.43
CA SER A 41 11.15 2.71 8.60
C SER A 41 11.95 3.48 7.55
N SER A 42 13.21 3.11 7.33
CA SER A 42 14.08 3.75 6.34
C SER A 42 13.49 3.67 4.92
N SER A 43 12.90 2.53 4.54
CA SER A 43 12.22 2.38 3.25
C SER A 43 10.97 3.25 3.15
N TYR A 44 10.15 3.33 4.20
CA TYR A 44 8.96 4.18 4.23
C TYR A 44 9.31 5.66 4.12
N ILE A 45 10.35 6.10 4.83
CA ILE A 45 10.82 7.49 4.79
C ILE A 45 11.30 7.86 3.39
N LYS A 46 12.11 7.00 2.74
CA LYS A 46 12.53 7.21 1.35
C LYS A 46 11.34 7.42 0.41
N GLN A 47 10.28 6.62 0.56
CA GLN A 47 9.08 6.77 -0.25
C GLN A 47 8.31 8.06 0.06
N LYS A 48 8.21 8.46 1.35
CA LYS A 48 7.60 9.74 1.75
C LYS A 48 8.34 10.92 1.11
N ILE A 49 9.66 10.97 1.25
CA ILE A 49 10.50 12.04 0.68
C ILE A 49 10.40 12.06 -0.85
N LYS A 50 10.47 10.89 -1.52
CA LYS A 50 10.28 10.79 -2.98
C LYS A 50 8.94 11.40 -3.41
N SER A 51 7.86 11.06 -2.71
CA SER A 51 6.52 11.59 -3.00
C SER A 51 6.45 13.10 -2.79
N CYS A 52 7.13 13.65 -1.77
CA CYS A 52 7.25 15.09 -1.56
C CYS A 52 7.96 15.77 -2.75
N THR A 53 9.09 15.23 -3.19
CA THR A 53 9.86 15.76 -4.31
C THR A 53 9.05 15.74 -5.61
N GLU A 54 8.30 14.68 -5.89
CA GLU A 54 7.48 14.52 -7.10
C GLU A 54 6.43 15.63 -7.27
N VAL A 55 5.84 16.07 -6.16
CA VAL A 55 4.82 17.13 -6.13
C VAL A 55 5.39 18.52 -5.83
N GLY A 56 6.71 18.65 -5.64
CA GLY A 56 7.38 19.92 -5.34
C GLY A 56 7.20 20.40 -3.89
N MET A 57 6.88 19.51 -2.96
CA MET A 57 6.76 19.83 -1.53
C MET A 57 8.14 19.87 -0.86
N ARG A 58 8.38 20.88 -0.02
CA ARG A 58 9.60 20.94 0.79
C ARG A 58 9.57 19.81 1.81
N SER A 59 10.68 19.09 1.94
CA SER A 59 10.78 18.02 2.93
C SER A 59 12.15 17.99 3.60
N GLN A 60 12.19 17.55 4.84
CA GLN A 60 13.41 17.36 5.62
C GLN A 60 13.36 16.02 6.34
N HIS A 61 14.42 15.23 6.22
CA HIS A 61 14.63 14.05 7.04
C HIS A 61 15.56 14.39 8.21
N ARG A 62 15.07 14.22 9.44
CA ARG A 62 15.81 14.39 10.70
C ARG A 62 16.13 12.99 11.26
N HIS A 63 17.32 12.50 10.96
CA HIS A 63 17.78 11.20 11.48
C HIS A 63 18.51 11.40 12.80
N LEU A 64 18.03 10.72 13.84
CA LEU A 64 18.57 10.73 15.20
C LEU A 64 19.17 9.35 15.52
N GLN A 65 20.16 9.34 16.40
CA GLN A 65 20.81 8.10 16.83
C GLN A 65 19.84 7.22 17.61
N ALA A 66 20.04 5.89 17.54
CA ALA A 66 19.22 4.94 18.31
C ALA A 66 19.28 5.20 19.83
N ALA A 67 20.36 5.78 20.34
CA ALA A 67 20.55 6.11 21.75
C ALA A 67 19.88 7.43 22.20
N THR A 68 19.18 8.15 21.30
CA THR A 68 18.51 9.40 21.64
C THR A 68 17.56 9.22 22.83
N SER A 69 17.67 10.12 23.80
CA SER A 69 16.84 10.09 25.01
C SER A 69 15.42 10.59 24.72
N LEU A 70 14.47 10.24 25.60
CA LEU A 70 13.12 10.79 25.54
C LEU A 70 13.12 12.32 25.63
N SER A 71 13.95 12.89 26.51
CA SER A 71 14.06 14.34 26.71
C SER A 71 14.51 15.05 25.44
N ASP A 72 15.53 14.53 24.75
CA ASP A 72 16.03 15.12 23.51
C ASP A 72 15.00 15.03 22.38
N LEU A 73 14.29 13.89 22.29
CA LEU A 73 13.23 13.73 21.31
C LEU A 73 12.06 14.68 21.58
N LEU A 74 11.62 14.83 22.83
CA LEU A 74 10.55 15.77 23.20
C LEU A 74 10.97 17.23 22.97
N LYS A 75 12.25 17.56 23.18
CA LYS A 75 12.79 18.88 22.84
C LYS A 75 12.69 19.14 21.34
N LEU A 76 13.09 18.17 20.50
CA LEU A 76 12.94 18.30 19.05
C LEU A 76 11.47 18.44 18.64
N VAL A 77 10.56 17.69 19.25
CA VAL A 77 9.10 17.82 19.00
C VAL A 77 8.62 19.23 19.34
N ALA A 78 9.06 19.79 20.48
CA ALA A 78 8.73 21.16 20.87
C ALA A 78 9.28 22.20 19.87
N ASP A 79 10.52 22.02 19.40
CA ASP A 79 11.14 22.90 18.40
C ASP A 79 10.36 22.85 17.07
N LEU A 80 9.94 21.65 16.61
CA LEU A 80 9.14 21.48 15.39
C LEU A 80 7.72 22.04 15.53
N ASN A 81 7.12 21.94 16.71
CA ASN A 81 5.83 22.58 17.00
C ASN A 81 5.94 24.11 16.91
N ALA A 82 7.02 24.69 17.44
CA ALA A 82 7.23 26.14 17.46
C ALA A 82 7.66 26.72 16.10
N ASP A 83 8.30 25.93 15.22
CA ASP A 83 8.82 26.40 13.93
C ASP A 83 7.69 26.76 12.95
N PRO A 84 7.45 28.05 12.63
CA PRO A 84 6.38 28.45 11.72
C PRO A 84 6.62 28.01 10.26
N ASP A 85 7.86 27.67 9.89
CA ASP A 85 8.18 27.15 8.55
C ASP A 85 7.78 25.68 8.40
N VAL A 86 7.60 24.94 9.50
CA VAL A 86 7.15 23.54 9.49
C VAL A 86 5.63 23.47 9.50
N THR A 87 5.07 23.02 8.38
CA THR A 87 3.62 22.82 8.21
C THR A 87 3.13 21.60 8.98
N GLY A 88 3.92 20.53 8.98
CA GLY A 88 3.59 19.29 9.66
C GLY A 88 4.78 18.37 9.78
N PHE A 89 4.75 17.44 10.73
CA PHE A 89 5.84 16.50 10.92
C PHE A 89 5.38 15.14 11.41
N ILE A 90 6.24 14.16 11.20
CA ILE A 90 6.03 12.75 11.55
C ILE A 90 7.17 12.31 12.46
N VAL A 91 6.84 11.69 13.59
CA VAL A 91 7.78 10.85 14.33
C VAL A 91 7.59 9.41 13.85
N GLN A 92 8.54 8.90 13.06
CA GLN A 92 8.42 7.61 12.41
C GLN A 92 8.47 6.47 13.44
N LEU A 93 7.48 5.57 13.36
CA LEU A 93 7.42 4.34 14.14
C LEU A 93 7.92 3.13 13.31
N PRO A 94 8.45 2.08 13.95
CA PRO A 94 8.69 1.93 15.40
C PRO A 94 9.84 2.79 15.92
N LEU A 95 9.76 3.19 17.19
CA LEU A 95 10.90 3.76 17.92
C LEU A 95 11.78 2.65 18.51
N PRO A 96 13.04 2.94 18.89
CA PRO A 96 13.87 2.02 19.66
C PRO A 96 13.19 1.54 20.95
N GLU A 97 13.57 0.35 21.43
CA GLU A 97 12.91 -0.35 22.54
C GLU A 97 12.73 0.50 23.80
N HIS A 98 13.75 1.29 24.18
CA HIS A 98 13.70 2.15 25.37
C HIS A 98 12.73 3.34 25.25
N LEU A 99 12.22 3.64 24.05
CA LEU A 99 11.22 4.68 23.81
C LEU A 99 9.83 4.13 23.51
N GLN A 100 9.67 2.81 23.34
CA GLN A 100 8.39 2.21 22.91
C GLN A 100 7.25 2.48 23.90
N SER A 101 7.53 2.41 25.21
CA SER A 101 6.56 2.74 26.26
C SER A 101 6.12 4.21 26.24
N HIS A 102 6.92 5.09 25.67
CA HIS A 102 6.70 6.54 25.62
C HIS A 102 6.07 7.02 24.31
N VAL A 103 5.80 6.13 23.34
CA VAL A 103 5.13 6.49 22.08
C VAL A 103 3.84 7.30 22.31
N PRO A 104 2.95 6.94 23.26
CA PRO A 104 1.74 7.75 23.52
C PRO A 104 2.06 9.18 23.99
N ASP A 105 3.10 9.36 24.81
CA ASP A 105 3.51 10.68 25.29
C ASP A 105 4.12 11.53 24.17
N ILE A 106 4.91 10.91 23.30
CA ILE A 106 5.52 11.57 22.14
C ILE A 106 4.42 12.03 21.17
N ILE A 107 3.45 11.16 20.84
CA ILE A 107 2.30 11.52 20.00
C ILE A 107 1.48 12.65 20.64
N ARG A 108 1.25 12.59 21.96
CA ARG A 108 0.52 13.64 22.70
C ARG A 108 1.23 15.00 22.67
N ALA A 109 2.56 15.00 22.58
CA ALA A 109 3.35 16.23 22.52
C ALA A 109 3.32 16.93 21.15
N ILE A 110 2.88 16.26 20.09
CA ILE A 110 2.76 16.86 18.75
C ILE A 110 1.56 17.81 18.73
N ASP A 111 1.73 19.03 18.24
CA ASP A 111 0.62 19.96 18.02
C ASP A 111 -0.39 19.30 17.06
N PRO A 112 -1.68 19.17 17.43
CA PRO A 112 -2.69 18.55 16.58
C PRO A 112 -2.80 19.15 15.17
N LYS A 113 -2.43 20.41 14.98
CA LYS A 113 -2.42 21.08 13.66
C LYS A 113 -1.24 20.64 12.78
N LYS A 114 -0.18 20.10 13.38
CA LYS A 114 1.03 19.61 12.70
C LYS A 114 1.15 18.08 12.68
N ASP A 115 0.26 17.37 13.37
CA ASP A 115 0.14 15.90 13.41
C ASP A 115 -0.42 15.36 12.08
N VAL A 116 0.44 15.26 11.08
CA VAL A 116 0.06 14.79 9.73
C VAL A 116 -0.10 13.27 9.62
N ASP A 117 0.34 12.51 10.63
CA ASP A 117 0.05 11.07 10.76
C ASP A 117 -1.31 10.83 11.43
N GLY A 118 -1.91 11.85 12.06
CA GLY A 118 -3.28 11.80 12.58
C GLY A 118 -3.47 10.90 13.80
N PHE A 119 -2.40 10.59 14.54
CA PHE A 119 -2.43 9.66 15.68
C PHE A 119 -2.81 10.33 17.00
N GLY A 120 -2.77 11.66 17.07
CA GLY A 120 -3.16 12.41 18.25
C GLY A 120 -4.63 12.24 18.59
N ALA A 121 -4.95 12.14 19.88
CA ALA A 121 -6.32 11.96 20.36
C ALA A 121 -7.28 13.06 19.88
N TYR A 122 -6.79 14.29 19.68
CA TYR A 122 -7.56 15.39 19.13
C TYR A 122 -8.03 15.11 17.68
N ASN A 123 -7.10 14.68 16.80
CA ASN A 123 -7.43 14.38 15.41
C ASN A 123 -8.31 13.13 15.30
N LEU A 124 -8.04 12.09 16.10
CA LEU A 124 -8.91 10.91 16.20
C LEU A 124 -10.31 11.28 16.72
N GLY A 125 -10.41 12.18 17.70
CA GLY A 125 -11.68 12.70 18.21
C GLY A 125 -12.46 13.42 17.11
N LYS A 126 -11.80 14.22 16.28
CA LYS A 126 -12.43 14.85 15.11
C LYS A 126 -12.95 13.84 14.09
N VAL A 127 -12.15 12.82 13.76
CA VAL A 127 -12.58 11.70 12.90
C VAL A 127 -13.84 11.04 13.47
N PHE A 128 -13.93 10.91 14.79
CA PHE A 128 -15.08 10.31 15.44
C PHE A 128 -16.39 11.09 15.26
N LEU A 129 -16.31 12.41 15.10
CA LEU A 129 -17.49 13.28 15.11
C LEU A 129 -18.23 13.31 13.76
N SER A 130 -17.51 13.44 12.65
CA SER A 130 -18.10 13.52 11.30
C SER A 130 -17.00 13.43 10.23
N LYS A 131 -17.38 12.96 9.03
CA LYS A 131 -16.53 13.05 7.83
C LYS A 131 -16.06 14.48 7.53
N ASP A 132 -16.84 15.50 7.91
CA ASP A 132 -16.50 16.90 7.67
C ASP A 132 -15.33 17.38 8.54
N PHE A 133 -14.99 16.64 9.60
CA PHE A 133 -13.90 16.96 10.52
C PHE A 133 -12.64 16.10 10.30
N GLU A 134 -12.65 15.20 9.32
CA GLU A 134 -11.52 14.33 8.92
C GLU A 134 -10.40 15.13 8.20
N HIS A 135 -9.84 16.16 8.84
CA HIS A 135 -8.83 17.03 8.22
C HIS A 135 -7.43 16.38 8.21
N LEU A 136 -7.04 15.73 9.31
CA LEU A 136 -5.77 15.00 9.49
C LEU A 136 -6.05 13.59 10.05
N PRO A 137 -6.80 12.74 9.33
CA PRO A 137 -7.06 11.37 9.74
C PRO A 137 -5.77 10.52 9.59
N PRO A 138 -5.70 9.37 10.28
CA PRO A 138 -4.63 8.41 10.03
C PRO A 138 -4.48 8.06 8.54
N ALA A 139 -3.25 8.09 8.05
CA ALA A 139 -2.95 8.05 6.62
C ALA A 139 -3.45 6.77 5.91
N THR A 140 -3.33 5.60 6.54
CA THR A 140 -3.75 4.32 5.94
C THR A 140 -5.28 4.23 5.79
N PRO A 141 -6.10 4.48 6.84
CA PRO A 141 -7.54 4.62 6.68
C PRO A 141 -7.96 5.61 5.60
N ALA A 142 -7.36 6.81 5.58
CA ALA A 142 -7.63 7.80 4.56
C ALA A 142 -7.28 7.30 3.15
N GLY A 143 -6.15 6.61 3.00
CA GLY A 143 -5.73 5.96 1.77
C GLY A 143 -6.75 4.94 1.26
N ILE A 144 -7.32 4.13 2.16
CA ILE A 144 -8.36 3.14 1.81
C ILE A 144 -9.63 3.85 1.33
N ILE A 145 -10.07 4.89 2.02
CA ILE A 145 -11.23 5.69 1.58
C ILE A 145 -10.98 6.30 0.20
N MET A 146 -9.83 6.94 -0.01
CA MET A 146 -9.47 7.54 -1.30
C MET A 146 -9.37 6.49 -2.41
N LEU A 147 -8.91 5.28 -2.10
CA LEU A 147 -8.87 4.15 -3.04
C LEU A 147 -10.28 3.74 -3.46
N LEU A 148 -11.20 3.59 -2.50
CA LEU A 148 -12.61 3.26 -2.78
C LEU A 148 -13.28 4.35 -3.64
N GLU A 149 -13.04 5.62 -3.32
CA GLU A 149 -13.54 6.77 -4.08
C GLU A 149 -12.98 6.81 -5.50
N HIS A 150 -11.67 6.59 -5.68
CA HIS A 150 -11.02 6.56 -6.99
C HIS A 150 -11.64 5.50 -7.91
N TYR A 151 -11.90 4.31 -7.37
CA TYR A 151 -12.54 3.21 -8.09
C TYR A 151 -14.06 3.27 -8.09
N LYS A 152 -14.66 4.33 -7.53
CA LYS A 152 -16.12 4.54 -7.44
C LYS A 152 -16.85 3.38 -6.77
N ILE A 153 -16.23 2.77 -5.77
CA ILE A 153 -16.85 1.70 -4.99
C ILE A 153 -17.81 2.33 -3.96
N PRO A 154 -19.11 2.00 -4.01
CA PRO A 154 -20.08 2.57 -3.09
C PRO A 154 -19.84 2.04 -1.67
N VAL A 155 -19.75 2.94 -0.70
CA VAL A 155 -19.60 2.61 0.73
C VAL A 155 -20.95 2.65 1.46
N ALA A 156 -21.80 3.61 1.13
CA ALA A 156 -23.10 3.79 1.77
C ALA A 156 -23.95 2.51 1.66
N SER A 157 -24.61 2.15 2.77
CA SER A 157 -25.44 0.95 2.93
C SER A 157 -24.73 -0.39 2.73
N LYS A 158 -23.40 -0.42 2.61
CA LYS A 158 -22.63 -1.67 2.56
C LYS A 158 -22.30 -2.18 3.95
N HIS A 159 -22.22 -3.51 4.09
CA HIS A 159 -21.65 -4.12 5.29
C HIS A 159 -20.12 -4.20 5.14
N ALA A 160 -19.41 -3.32 5.84
CA ALA A 160 -17.97 -3.35 5.92
C ALA A 160 -17.51 -4.18 7.12
N VAL A 161 -16.68 -5.19 6.90
CA VAL A 161 -16.04 -5.96 7.96
C VAL A 161 -14.56 -5.68 7.96
N ILE A 162 -14.05 -5.20 9.09
CA ILE A 162 -12.63 -4.93 9.29
C ILE A 162 -12.06 -6.01 10.19
N VAL A 163 -11.08 -6.76 9.70
CA VAL A 163 -10.31 -7.72 10.48
C VAL A 163 -9.04 -7.02 10.96
N GLY A 164 -9.02 -6.60 12.21
CA GLY A 164 -7.96 -5.79 12.80
C GLY A 164 -8.51 -4.57 13.54
N ARG A 165 -7.97 -4.29 14.73
CA ARG A 165 -8.44 -3.19 15.60
C ARG A 165 -7.32 -2.30 16.12
N SER A 166 -6.24 -2.17 15.36
CA SER A 166 -5.14 -1.28 15.71
C SER A 166 -5.63 0.18 15.81
N ASN A 167 -4.95 0.99 16.61
CA ASN A 167 -5.27 2.41 16.75
C ASN A 167 -4.92 3.22 15.49
N ILE A 168 -4.05 2.69 14.63
CA ILE A 168 -3.55 3.37 13.43
C ILE A 168 -4.29 2.99 12.14
N VAL A 169 -5.00 1.85 12.12
CA VAL A 169 -5.77 1.40 10.95
C VAL A 169 -7.20 1.03 11.32
N GLY A 170 -7.39 -0.06 12.08
CA GLY A 170 -8.69 -0.70 12.18
C GLY A 170 -9.76 0.16 12.84
N LYS A 171 -9.47 0.74 14.01
CA LYS A 171 -10.42 1.61 14.74
C LYS A 171 -10.77 2.89 13.97
N PRO A 172 -9.80 3.71 13.51
CA PRO A 172 -10.12 4.92 12.74
C PRO A 172 -10.88 4.60 11.45
N LEU A 173 -10.47 3.56 10.71
CA LEU A 173 -11.18 3.16 9.49
C LEU A 173 -12.63 2.76 9.76
N ALA A 174 -12.90 2.07 10.88
CA ALA A 174 -14.26 1.69 11.25
C ALA A 174 -15.17 2.92 11.36
N ILE A 175 -14.69 3.99 11.99
CA ILE A 175 -15.46 5.22 12.15
C ILE A 175 -15.56 5.98 10.83
N MET A 176 -14.49 6.05 10.03
CA MET A 176 -14.53 6.72 8.72
C MET A 176 -15.52 6.05 7.75
N LEU A 177 -15.67 4.72 7.80
CA LEU A 177 -16.69 3.99 7.04
C LEU A 177 -18.09 4.23 7.60
N LEU A 178 -18.25 4.27 8.93
CA LEU A 178 -19.51 4.61 9.57
C LEU A 178 -19.99 6.02 9.19
N ASN A 179 -19.08 7.01 9.17
CA ASN A 179 -19.35 8.37 8.72
C ASN A 179 -19.76 8.46 7.22
N ARG A 180 -19.57 7.37 6.48
CA ARG A 180 -19.94 7.22 5.06
C ARG A 180 -21.09 6.23 4.88
N ASP A 181 -21.92 6.10 5.91
CA ASP A 181 -23.18 5.35 5.93
C ASP A 181 -23.03 3.84 5.73
N ALA A 182 -21.85 3.27 6.03
CA ALA A 182 -21.66 1.82 6.05
C ALA A 182 -22.15 1.22 7.38
N THR A 183 -22.67 0.00 7.33
CA THR A 183 -22.79 -0.86 8.51
C THR A 183 -21.41 -1.46 8.78
N VAL A 184 -20.84 -1.27 9.97
CA VAL A 184 -19.45 -1.67 10.24
C VAL A 184 -19.36 -2.76 11.32
N THR A 185 -18.55 -3.78 11.07
CA THR A 185 -18.18 -4.80 12.07
C THR A 185 -16.66 -4.86 12.20
N VAL A 186 -16.15 -4.67 13.42
CA VAL A 186 -14.73 -4.77 13.72
C VAL A 186 -14.44 -6.12 14.37
N CYS A 187 -13.70 -6.96 13.67
CA CYS A 187 -13.21 -8.24 14.15
C CYS A 187 -11.76 -8.16 14.64
N HIS A 188 -11.38 -9.10 15.50
CA HIS A 188 -10.04 -9.16 16.08
C HIS A 188 -9.71 -10.58 16.57
N SER A 189 -8.52 -10.77 17.16
CA SER A 189 -8.03 -12.04 17.68
C SER A 189 -8.86 -12.70 18.79
N LYS A 190 -9.97 -12.08 19.22
CA LYS A 190 -10.90 -12.60 20.23
C LYS A 190 -12.33 -12.77 19.68
N THR A 191 -12.53 -12.54 18.39
CA THR A 191 -13.79 -12.85 17.70
C THR A 191 -13.94 -14.37 17.63
N LYS A 192 -15.06 -14.91 18.13
CA LYS A 192 -15.26 -16.37 18.26
C LYS A 192 -15.30 -17.09 16.90
N ASP A 193 -16.09 -16.57 15.97
CA ASP A 193 -16.19 -17.11 14.60
C ASP A 193 -15.93 -15.98 13.60
N LEU A 194 -14.64 -15.77 13.33
CA LEU A 194 -14.20 -14.73 12.42
C LEU A 194 -14.69 -14.96 10.99
N ALA A 195 -14.68 -16.22 10.54
CA ALA A 195 -15.05 -16.58 9.18
C ALA A 195 -16.55 -16.33 8.93
N ALA A 196 -17.42 -16.67 9.88
CA ALA A 196 -18.84 -16.35 9.78
C ALA A 196 -19.10 -14.83 9.69
N MET A 197 -18.34 -14.02 10.43
CA MET A 197 -18.47 -12.56 10.36
C MET A 197 -17.98 -12.01 9.02
N SER A 198 -16.80 -12.42 8.55
CA SER A 198 -16.21 -11.90 7.31
C SER A 198 -16.99 -12.31 6.05
N ARG A 199 -17.68 -13.46 6.05
CA ARG A 199 -18.54 -13.92 4.94
C ARG A 199 -19.77 -13.05 4.70
N HIS A 200 -20.14 -12.17 5.62
CA HIS A 200 -21.24 -11.22 5.41
C HIS A 200 -20.78 -9.90 4.76
N ALA A 201 -19.47 -9.67 4.70
CA ALA A 201 -18.91 -8.42 4.22
C ALA A 201 -19.19 -8.19 2.73
N ASP A 202 -19.77 -7.02 2.41
CA ASP A 202 -19.72 -6.46 1.06
C ASP A 202 -18.34 -5.86 0.79
N ILE A 203 -17.72 -5.29 1.83
CA ILE A 203 -16.36 -4.76 1.81
C ILE A 203 -15.58 -5.41 2.97
N LEU A 204 -14.61 -6.26 2.65
CA LEU A 204 -13.74 -6.89 3.63
C LEU A 204 -12.39 -6.19 3.66
N ILE A 205 -11.96 -5.71 4.83
CA ILE A 205 -10.64 -5.10 5.02
C ILE A 205 -9.82 -5.96 5.99
N ALA A 206 -8.64 -6.41 5.57
CA ALA A 206 -7.70 -7.17 6.40
C ALA A 206 -6.50 -6.31 6.80
N ALA A 207 -6.27 -6.15 8.11
CA ALA A 207 -5.20 -5.34 8.68
C ALA A 207 -4.65 -5.97 9.98
N ILE A 208 -4.13 -7.18 9.86
CA ILE A 208 -3.64 -8.02 10.98
C ILE A 208 -2.16 -8.40 10.87
N GLY A 209 -1.51 -8.18 9.73
CA GLY A 209 -0.08 -8.48 9.54
C GLY A 209 0.24 -9.98 9.58
N LYS A 210 -0.70 -10.82 9.16
CA LYS A 210 -0.56 -12.28 9.11
C LYS A 210 -0.71 -12.76 7.66
N PRO A 211 0.40 -13.18 7.01
CA PRO A 211 0.39 -13.59 5.60
C PRO A 211 -0.70 -14.60 5.28
N LYS A 212 -1.50 -14.33 4.24
CA LYS A 212 -2.53 -15.22 3.68
C LYS A 212 -3.53 -15.79 4.71
N PHE A 213 -3.77 -15.06 5.79
CA PHE A 213 -4.65 -15.50 6.85
C PHE A 213 -6.14 -15.50 6.42
N ILE A 214 -6.55 -14.54 5.59
CA ILE A 214 -7.90 -14.51 5.02
C ILE A 214 -7.93 -15.42 3.79
N THR A 215 -8.70 -16.50 3.89
CA THR A 215 -8.85 -17.53 2.85
C THR A 215 -10.15 -17.37 2.07
N LYS A 216 -10.25 -18.06 0.92
CA LYS A 216 -11.40 -18.00 0.01
C LYS A 216 -12.74 -18.28 0.70
N ASP A 217 -12.79 -19.22 1.63
CA ASP A 217 -14.01 -19.57 2.35
C ASP A 217 -14.46 -18.48 3.34
N MET A 218 -13.60 -17.54 3.70
CA MET A 218 -13.92 -16.43 4.60
C MET A 218 -14.53 -15.22 3.87
N VAL A 219 -14.60 -15.25 2.54
CA VAL A 219 -14.99 -14.09 1.71
C VAL A 219 -16.33 -14.34 1.03
N LYS A 220 -17.23 -13.36 1.08
CA LYS A 220 -18.50 -13.38 0.33
C LYS A 220 -18.22 -13.31 -1.18
N PRO A 221 -18.81 -14.18 -2.01
CA PRO A 221 -18.75 -13.99 -3.46
C PRO A 221 -19.28 -12.61 -3.87
N GLY A 222 -18.52 -11.90 -4.71
CA GLY A 222 -18.80 -10.53 -5.14
C GLY A 222 -18.34 -9.44 -4.16
N ALA A 223 -17.68 -9.77 -3.05
CA ALA A 223 -17.14 -8.77 -2.13
C ALA A 223 -16.00 -7.95 -2.73
N VAL A 224 -15.85 -6.73 -2.22
CA VAL A 224 -14.64 -5.92 -2.38
C VAL A 224 -13.67 -6.28 -1.27
N VAL A 225 -12.41 -6.59 -1.61
CA VAL A 225 -11.40 -7.02 -0.63
C VAL A 225 -10.22 -6.07 -0.61
N ILE A 226 -9.95 -5.47 0.55
CA ILE A 226 -8.83 -4.57 0.79
C ILE A 226 -7.83 -5.26 1.74
N ASP A 227 -6.63 -5.48 1.26
CA ASP A 227 -5.51 -6.09 1.95
C ASP A 227 -4.51 -4.99 2.36
N VAL A 228 -4.42 -4.73 3.66
CA VAL A 228 -3.51 -3.76 4.26
C VAL A 228 -2.21 -4.44 4.74
N GLY A 229 -2.12 -5.76 4.64
CA GLY A 229 -0.98 -6.53 5.09
C GLY A 229 0.29 -6.20 4.31
N THR A 230 1.38 -5.98 5.04
CA THR A 230 2.71 -5.71 4.46
C THR A 230 3.79 -6.62 5.03
N SER A 231 3.41 -7.86 5.39
CA SER A 231 4.33 -8.82 6.00
C SER A 231 5.38 -9.28 4.99
N ARG A 232 6.54 -9.73 5.47
CA ARG A 232 7.60 -10.31 4.61
C ARG A 232 7.71 -11.81 4.85
N VAL A 233 7.58 -12.58 3.78
CA VAL A 233 7.81 -14.04 3.75
C VAL A 233 8.90 -14.28 2.71
N ASP A 234 10.00 -14.90 3.11
CA ASP A 234 11.18 -15.14 2.25
C ASP A 234 11.68 -13.86 1.55
N GLY A 235 11.67 -12.74 2.29
CA GLY A 235 12.07 -11.42 1.78
C GLY A 235 11.03 -10.71 0.89
N LYS A 236 9.97 -11.42 0.46
CA LYS A 236 8.91 -10.90 -0.41
C LYS A 236 7.75 -10.33 0.39
N LEU A 237 7.21 -9.21 -0.08
CA LEU A 237 6.01 -8.61 0.46
C LEU A 237 4.82 -9.55 0.24
N THR A 238 4.12 -9.89 1.31
CA THR A 238 2.95 -10.77 1.32
C THR A 238 1.87 -10.14 2.20
N GLY A 239 0.67 -10.00 1.64
CA GLY A 239 -0.47 -9.45 2.37
C GLY A 239 -1.20 -10.45 3.24
N ASP A 240 -2.21 -9.98 3.93
CA ASP A 240 -3.04 -10.77 4.85
C ASP A 240 -4.03 -11.68 4.13
N VAL A 241 -4.23 -11.46 2.83
CA VAL A 241 -5.25 -12.13 2.00
C VAL A 241 -4.60 -13.15 1.06
N ASP A 242 -5.20 -14.33 0.92
CA ASP A 242 -4.85 -15.27 -0.15
C ASP A 242 -5.37 -14.75 -1.51
N PHE A 243 -4.64 -13.79 -2.07
CA PHE A 243 -4.99 -13.09 -3.30
C PHE A 243 -5.35 -14.04 -4.45
N VAL A 244 -4.57 -15.11 -4.63
CA VAL A 244 -4.73 -16.03 -5.77
C VAL A 244 -6.08 -16.73 -5.73
N ALA A 245 -6.50 -17.19 -4.55
CA ALA A 245 -7.76 -17.89 -4.39
C ALA A 245 -8.97 -16.92 -4.37
N ILE A 246 -8.81 -15.72 -3.83
CA ILE A 246 -9.91 -14.77 -3.60
C ILE A 246 -10.23 -13.93 -4.84
N GLN A 247 -9.25 -13.64 -5.71
CA GLN A 247 -9.50 -12.89 -6.96
C GLN A 247 -10.51 -13.57 -7.91
N GLU A 248 -10.76 -14.88 -7.73
CA GLU A 248 -11.73 -15.63 -8.53
C GLU A 248 -13.18 -15.37 -8.12
N ILE A 249 -13.41 -14.94 -6.87
CA ILE A 249 -14.75 -14.76 -6.29
C ILE A 249 -15.06 -13.32 -5.91
N ALA A 250 -14.05 -12.48 -5.68
CA ALA A 250 -14.24 -11.07 -5.35
C ALA A 250 -14.74 -10.27 -6.57
N SER A 251 -15.48 -9.18 -6.33
CA SER A 251 -15.79 -8.21 -7.39
C SER A 251 -14.60 -7.27 -7.63
N ALA A 252 -13.88 -6.92 -6.57
CA ALA A 252 -12.66 -6.14 -6.62
C ALA A 252 -11.69 -6.52 -5.50
N ILE A 253 -10.38 -6.42 -5.73
CA ILE A 253 -9.36 -6.83 -4.77
C ILE A 253 -8.09 -5.98 -4.90
N THR A 254 -7.46 -5.65 -3.78
CA THR A 254 -6.08 -5.11 -3.76
C THR A 254 -5.05 -6.23 -3.73
N ASP A 255 -3.93 -6.03 -4.42
CA ASP A 255 -2.80 -6.97 -4.41
C ASP A 255 -1.63 -6.37 -3.61
N ALA A 256 -1.42 -6.86 -2.39
CA ALA A 256 -0.28 -6.49 -1.54
C ALA A 256 1.08 -6.94 -2.11
N THR A 257 1.08 -7.91 -3.03
CA THR A 257 2.30 -8.47 -3.67
C THR A 257 2.63 -7.81 -5.00
N SER A 258 1.79 -6.87 -5.46
CA SER A 258 1.87 -6.22 -6.77
C SER A 258 3.13 -5.40 -7.02
N ALA A 259 4.08 -5.34 -6.08
CA ALA A 259 5.34 -4.63 -6.17
C ALA A 259 6.38 -5.38 -7.03
N HIS A 260 5.98 -5.83 -8.22
CA HIS A 260 6.92 -6.28 -9.23
C HIS A 260 6.69 -5.45 -10.49
N ASP A 261 7.76 -4.81 -10.96
CA ASP A 261 7.76 -3.99 -12.16
C ASP A 261 7.96 -4.84 -13.43
N LEU A 262 8.53 -6.04 -13.25
CA LEU A 262 8.84 -6.99 -14.30
C LEU A 262 8.50 -8.43 -13.88
N THR A 263 7.75 -9.13 -14.73
CA THR A 263 7.53 -10.58 -14.65
C THR A 263 8.37 -11.27 -15.73
N ILE A 264 9.09 -12.32 -15.38
CA ILE A 264 9.88 -13.10 -16.33
C ILE A 264 9.25 -14.48 -16.46
N VAL A 265 8.87 -14.87 -17.68
CA VAL A 265 8.31 -16.20 -17.96
C VAL A 265 9.35 -17.02 -18.71
N VAL A 266 10.02 -17.95 -18.03
CA VAL A 266 10.99 -18.87 -18.67
C VAL A 266 10.26 -20.12 -19.13
N GLY A 267 10.42 -20.49 -20.39
CA GLY A 267 9.71 -21.65 -20.98
C GLY A 267 8.33 -21.33 -21.55
N GLY A 268 7.79 -20.14 -21.30
CA GLY A 268 6.53 -19.63 -21.88
C GLY A 268 6.71 -18.87 -23.19
N ALA A 269 7.80 -19.13 -23.91
CA ALA A 269 8.10 -18.57 -25.22
C ALA A 269 8.37 -19.75 -26.16
N SER A 270 7.29 -20.29 -26.73
CA SER A 270 7.32 -21.43 -27.64
C SER A 270 6.82 -21.04 -29.03
N VAL A 271 7.26 -21.76 -30.06
CA VAL A 271 6.68 -21.63 -31.41
C VAL A 271 5.55 -22.63 -31.67
N GLY A 272 5.28 -23.54 -30.72
CA GLY A 272 4.22 -24.55 -30.83
C GLY A 272 2.93 -24.17 -30.11
N ASP A 273 1.89 -25.00 -30.31
CA ASP A 273 0.50 -24.77 -29.88
C ASP A 273 0.29 -24.74 -28.35
N HIS A 274 1.34 -25.04 -27.57
CA HIS A 274 1.33 -25.06 -26.11
C HIS A 274 1.94 -23.80 -25.46
N ASP A 275 2.02 -22.68 -26.17
CA ASP A 275 2.35 -21.40 -25.54
C ASP A 275 1.10 -20.81 -24.86
N HIS A 276 0.97 -21.05 -23.56
CA HIS A 276 -0.13 -20.53 -22.75
C HIS A 276 0.12 -19.11 -22.21
N ALA A 277 1.36 -18.63 -22.25
CA ALA A 277 1.73 -17.38 -21.61
C ALA A 277 1.26 -16.16 -22.41
N ARG A 278 1.47 -16.15 -23.74
CA ARG A 278 1.00 -15.04 -24.59
C ARG A 278 -0.54 -14.95 -24.67
N PRO A 279 -1.29 -16.06 -24.81
CA PRO A 279 -2.74 -16.04 -24.69
C PRO A 279 -3.23 -15.52 -23.34
N ALA A 280 -2.58 -15.90 -22.23
CA ALA A 280 -2.93 -15.37 -20.90
C ALA A 280 -2.70 -13.86 -20.81
N VAL A 281 -1.58 -13.35 -21.34
CA VAL A 281 -1.32 -11.90 -21.42
C VAL A 281 -2.41 -11.18 -22.21
N ARG A 282 -2.83 -11.72 -23.37
CA ARG A 282 -3.92 -11.13 -24.17
C ARG A 282 -5.25 -11.17 -23.42
N ALA A 283 -5.58 -12.28 -22.75
CA ALA A 283 -6.80 -12.41 -21.96
C ALA A 283 -6.88 -11.41 -20.80
N LEU A 284 -5.71 -11.02 -20.26
CA LEU A 284 -5.58 -9.98 -19.24
C LEU A 284 -5.60 -8.55 -19.83
N GLY A 285 -5.88 -8.38 -21.13
CA GLY A 285 -5.86 -7.08 -21.80
C GLY A 285 -4.44 -6.53 -22.03
N GLY A 286 -3.43 -7.39 -22.01
CA GLY A 286 -2.03 -7.01 -22.18
C GLY A 286 -1.66 -6.64 -23.62
N GLU A 287 -0.81 -5.63 -23.74
CA GLU A 287 -0.19 -5.18 -24.98
C GLU A 287 1.11 -5.97 -25.21
N LEU A 288 1.21 -6.70 -26.32
CA LEU A 288 2.46 -7.32 -26.76
C LEU A 288 3.25 -6.32 -27.61
N PHE A 289 4.40 -5.88 -27.12
CA PHE A 289 5.30 -4.99 -27.87
C PHE A 289 6.00 -5.73 -29.01
N PHE A 290 6.46 -6.95 -28.74
CA PHE A 290 6.97 -7.86 -29.76
C PHE A 290 6.76 -9.31 -29.33
N GLU A 291 6.57 -10.20 -30.30
CA GLU A 291 6.25 -11.60 -30.06
C GLU A 291 7.37 -12.56 -30.46
N LYS A 292 8.33 -12.07 -31.24
CA LYS A 292 9.52 -12.77 -31.72
C LYS A 292 10.60 -11.72 -31.99
N VAL A 293 11.86 -12.13 -31.88
CA VAL A 293 12.99 -11.31 -32.30
C VAL A 293 13.87 -12.12 -33.24
N ALA A 294 14.40 -11.47 -34.27
CA ALA A 294 15.28 -12.09 -35.25
C ALA A 294 16.69 -12.30 -34.66
N LEU A 295 16.83 -13.24 -33.72
CA LEU A 295 18.11 -13.65 -33.16
C LEU A 295 18.29 -15.18 -33.11
N ARG A 296 19.54 -15.62 -33.03
CA ARG A 296 19.92 -17.00 -32.74
C ARG A 296 21.07 -17.02 -31.74
N PRO A 297 20.96 -17.78 -30.63
CA PRO A 297 19.77 -18.49 -30.15
C PRO A 297 18.71 -17.52 -29.57
N GLY A 298 17.42 -17.88 -29.50
CA GLY A 298 16.42 -17.04 -28.79
C GLY A 298 15.17 -16.57 -29.53
N LYS A 299 14.88 -17.08 -30.74
CA LYS A 299 13.83 -16.60 -31.64
C LYS A 299 12.42 -16.34 -31.02
N PRO A 300 11.85 -17.19 -30.12
CA PRO A 300 10.51 -16.94 -29.58
C PRO A 300 10.45 -15.93 -28.42
N THR A 301 11.51 -15.18 -28.12
CA THR A 301 11.49 -14.15 -27.07
C THR A 301 10.45 -13.08 -27.37
N TRP A 302 9.63 -12.75 -26.37
CA TRP A 302 8.54 -11.78 -26.48
C TRP A 302 8.52 -10.84 -25.28
N PHE A 303 7.95 -9.66 -25.48
CA PHE A 303 7.84 -8.64 -24.46
C PHE A 303 6.46 -8.01 -24.51
N ALA A 304 5.87 -7.83 -23.35
CA ALA A 304 4.53 -7.32 -23.21
C ALA A 304 4.41 -6.42 -21.99
N ARG A 305 3.25 -5.75 -21.91
CA ARG A 305 2.81 -5.01 -20.75
C ARG A 305 1.38 -5.40 -20.41
N VAL A 306 1.13 -5.68 -19.14
CA VAL A 306 -0.23 -5.82 -18.59
C VAL A 306 -0.38 -4.73 -17.54
N ASN A 307 -1.27 -3.77 -17.79
CA ASN A 307 -1.39 -2.54 -16.99
C ASN A 307 -0.04 -1.80 -16.93
N GLU A 308 0.54 -1.62 -15.73
CA GLU A 308 1.85 -0.98 -15.53
C GLU A 308 3.02 -1.98 -15.41
N ARG A 309 2.77 -3.28 -15.63
CA ARG A 309 3.76 -4.35 -15.39
C ARG A 309 4.36 -4.81 -16.70
N LEU A 310 5.68 -4.83 -16.77
CA LEU A 310 6.41 -5.39 -17.90
C LEU A 310 6.47 -6.91 -17.76
N ILE A 311 6.40 -7.62 -18.88
CA ILE A 311 6.49 -9.08 -18.94
C ILE A 311 7.47 -9.46 -20.03
N LEU A 312 8.55 -10.17 -19.66
CA LEU A 312 9.53 -10.71 -20.59
C LEU A 312 9.40 -12.23 -20.67
N GLY A 313 9.01 -12.73 -21.84
CA GLY A 313 8.98 -14.15 -22.14
C GLY A 313 10.31 -14.63 -22.69
N LEU A 314 10.96 -15.54 -21.97
CA LEU A 314 12.21 -16.19 -22.35
C LEU A 314 11.95 -17.64 -22.76
N THR A 315 12.73 -18.11 -23.74
CA THR A 315 12.61 -19.48 -24.26
C THR A 315 12.93 -20.52 -23.17
N GLY A 316 12.42 -21.75 -23.28
CA GLY A 316 12.75 -22.83 -22.33
C GLY A 316 14.14 -23.44 -22.48
N ASN A 317 14.83 -23.18 -23.60
CA ASN A 317 16.19 -23.66 -23.81
C ASN A 317 17.18 -22.84 -22.96
N PRO A 318 17.98 -23.45 -22.06
CA PRO A 318 18.81 -22.70 -21.11
C PRO A 318 19.81 -21.73 -21.75
N ALA A 319 20.51 -22.15 -22.82
CA ALA A 319 21.48 -21.30 -23.51
C ALA A 319 20.80 -20.11 -24.20
N SER A 320 19.66 -20.36 -24.85
CA SER A 320 18.83 -19.34 -25.48
C SER A 320 18.27 -18.35 -24.45
N ALA A 321 17.76 -18.85 -23.33
CA ALA A 321 17.25 -18.04 -22.23
C ALA A 321 18.32 -17.13 -21.63
N PHE A 322 19.54 -17.66 -21.44
CA PHE A 322 20.66 -16.88 -20.90
C PHE A 322 21.09 -15.75 -21.84
N VAL A 323 21.22 -16.03 -23.14
CA VAL A 323 21.54 -14.99 -24.16
C VAL A 323 20.45 -13.91 -24.19
N CYS A 324 19.18 -14.31 -24.21
CA CYS A 324 18.06 -13.37 -24.23
C CYS A 324 17.93 -12.58 -22.93
N ALA A 325 18.24 -13.18 -21.78
CA ALA A 325 18.31 -12.46 -20.52
C ALA A 325 19.43 -11.40 -20.56
N GLY A 326 20.60 -11.71 -21.11
CA GLY A 326 21.67 -10.74 -21.28
C GLY A 326 21.30 -9.54 -22.17
N LEU A 327 20.51 -9.79 -23.23
CA LEU A 327 20.14 -8.76 -24.21
C LEU A 327 18.89 -7.95 -23.82
N PHE A 328 17.90 -8.59 -23.19
CA PHE A 328 16.60 -7.97 -22.93
C PHE A 328 16.31 -7.80 -21.45
N LEU A 329 16.66 -8.78 -20.61
CA LEU A 329 16.43 -8.66 -19.17
C LEU A 329 17.40 -7.69 -18.51
N ARG A 330 18.70 -7.79 -18.82
CA ARG A 330 19.73 -6.95 -18.19
C ARG A 330 19.47 -5.45 -18.39
N PRO A 331 19.10 -4.95 -19.59
CA PRO A 331 18.75 -3.54 -19.76
C PRO A 331 17.48 -3.13 -19.01
N LEU A 332 16.52 -4.06 -18.81
CA LEU A 332 15.30 -3.78 -18.05
C LEU A 332 15.54 -3.70 -16.53
N LEU A 333 16.69 -4.19 -16.06
CA LEU A 333 17.09 -4.15 -14.65
C LEU A 333 18.09 -3.02 -14.32
N ALA A 334 18.55 -2.29 -15.33
CA ALA A 334 19.51 -1.19 -15.21
C ALA A 334 18.79 0.15 -15.04
#